data_AF-A0A8S9G9N4-F1
#
_entry.id   AF-A0A8S9G9N4-F1
#
_cell.length_a   1.000
_cell.length_b   1.000
_cell.length_c   1.000
_cell.angle_alpha   90.00
_cell.angle_beta   90.00
_cell.angle_gamma   90.00
#
_symmetry.space_group_name_H-M   'P 1'
#
loop_
_entity.id
_entity.type
_entity.pdbx_description
1 polymer ?
#
loop_
_entity_poly.entity_id
_entity_poly.type
_entity_poly.pdbx_seq_one_letter_code
_entity_poly.pdbx_strand_id
1 'polypeptide(L)'
;MDRGQILLVFLRIICLHPLLYILNQQVTAVFAGAFYGLFNLFSGFLIPRPRIPKWWVRYYWICPVAWTVYGLIVSQYGDVKDTIKLVPGMMEDPTIKWYIQNHYGYDPSFMSSIAAVLVGFTVFFAFMFAFGIKTLNFQQR
;
A
#
# COMPACT_ATOMS: atom_id res chain seq x y z
N MET A 1 -25.67 -0.36 -13.18
CA MET A 1 -24.20 -0.44 -13.12
C MET A 1 -23.82 -0.54 -11.65
N ASP A 2 -23.55 -1.76 -11.19
CA ASP A 2 -23.53 -2.09 -9.76
C ASP A 2 -22.21 -1.66 -9.10
N ARG A 3 -22.26 -1.19 -7.85
CA ARG A 3 -21.15 -0.55 -7.11
C ARG A 3 -19.94 -1.49 -6.92
N GLY A 4 -20.13 -2.80 -7.09
CA GLY A 4 -19.06 -3.81 -7.09
C GLY A 4 -18.16 -3.80 -8.34
N GLN A 5 -18.63 -3.27 -9.48
CA GLN A 5 -17.84 -3.23 -10.72
C GLN A 5 -16.71 -2.20 -10.68
N ILE A 6 -16.88 -1.10 -9.94
CA ILE A 6 -15.89 -0.01 -9.85
C ILE A 6 -14.68 -0.45 -9.00
N LEU A 7 -14.90 -1.23 -7.94
CA LEU A 7 -13.82 -1.80 -7.13
C LEU A 7 -13.03 -2.87 -7.91
N LEU A 8 -13.73 -3.67 -8.72
CA LEU A 8 -13.13 -4.65 -9.64
C LEU A 8 -12.31 -3.98 -10.76
N VAL A 9 -12.72 -2.79 -11.19
CA VAL A 9 -11.97 -1.96 -12.14
C VAL A 9 -10.72 -1.36 -11.49
N PHE A 10 -10.81 -0.91 -10.23
CA PHE A 10 -9.66 -0.41 -9.46
C PHE A 10 -8.59 -1.50 -9.22
N LEU A 11 -9.01 -2.72 -8.91
CA LEU A 11 -8.10 -3.87 -8.78
C LEU A 11 -7.51 -4.36 -10.12
N ARG A 12 -8.15 -4.05 -11.26
CA ARG A 12 -7.63 -4.35 -12.61
C ARG A 12 -6.50 -3.42 -13.06
N ILE A 13 -6.42 -2.20 -12.52
CA ILE A 13 -5.45 -1.18 -12.96
C ILE A 13 -4.10 -1.34 -12.27
N ILE A 14 -4.06 -1.84 -11.04
CA ILE A 14 -2.82 -1.87 -10.23
C ILE A 14 -1.86 -3.00 -10.64
N CYS A 15 -2.35 -4.08 -11.27
CA CYS A 15 -1.50 -5.26 -11.48
C CYS A 15 -1.00 -5.52 -12.91
N LEU A 16 -1.80 -5.62 -13.97
CA LEU A 16 -1.29 -6.32 -15.18
C LEU A 16 -2.08 -6.02 -16.48
N HIS A 17 -2.31 -4.76 -16.84
CA HIS A 17 -3.13 -4.48 -18.04
C HIS A 17 -2.51 -4.91 -19.40
N PRO A 18 -1.18 -5.01 -19.63
CA PRO A 18 -0.69 -5.51 -20.92
C PRO A 18 -0.59 -7.05 -21.04
N LEU A 19 -0.45 -7.78 -19.93
CA LEU A 19 -0.14 -9.22 -19.96
C LEU A 19 -1.38 -10.12 -19.74
N LEU A 20 -2.49 -9.58 -19.24
CA LEU A 20 -3.69 -10.35 -18.89
C LEU A 20 -4.85 -10.25 -19.89
N TYR A 21 -4.72 -9.49 -20.99
CA TYR A 21 -5.71 -9.50 -22.09
C TYR A 21 -5.87 -10.89 -22.74
N ILE A 22 -5.01 -11.85 -22.39
CA ILE A 22 -4.97 -13.21 -22.95
C ILE A 22 -5.83 -14.22 -22.15
N LEU A 23 -6.31 -13.96 -20.91
CA LEU A 23 -6.98 -15.01 -20.11
C LEU A 23 -8.29 -14.61 -19.36
N ASN A 24 -9.18 -15.61 -19.31
CA ASN A 24 -10.46 -15.76 -18.60
C ASN A 24 -10.63 -14.92 -17.30
N GLN A 25 -11.83 -14.39 -17.02
CA GLN A 25 -12.11 -13.49 -15.88
C GLN A 25 -11.66 -14.07 -14.51
N GLN A 26 -11.78 -15.39 -14.36
CA GLN A 26 -11.37 -16.11 -13.15
C GLN A 26 -9.86 -16.02 -12.91
N VAL A 27 -9.06 -16.13 -13.97
CA VAL A 27 -7.60 -16.05 -13.90
C VAL A 27 -7.18 -14.64 -13.45
N THR A 28 -7.78 -13.60 -14.04
CA THR A 28 -7.53 -12.20 -13.61
C THR A 28 -7.83 -11.99 -12.12
N ALA A 29 -8.92 -12.56 -11.61
CA ALA A 29 -9.29 -12.44 -10.20
C ALA A 29 -8.30 -13.14 -9.26
N VAL A 30 -7.82 -14.33 -9.63
CA VAL A 30 -6.81 -15.07 -8.85
C VAL A 30 -5.49 -14.30 -8.80
N PHE A 31 -5.05 -13.75 -9.94
CA PHE A 31 -3.84 -12.92 -9.98
C PHE A 31 -4.00 -11.64 -9.15
N ALA A 32 -5.12 -10.93 -9.28
CA ALA A 32 -5.39 -9.73 -8.48
C ALA A 32 -5.40 -10.02 -6.97
N GLY A 33 -6.01 -11.13 -6.55
CA GLY A 33 -6.01 -11.58 -5.15
C GLY A 33 -4.62 -11.92 -4.64
N ALA A 34 -3.81 -12.63 -5.43
CA ALA A 34 -2.43 -12.98 -5.07
C ALA A 34 -1.56 -11.74 -4.89
N PHE A 35 -1.64 -10.77 -5.80
CA PHE A 35 -0.92 -9.50 -5.68
C PHE A 35 -1.40 -8.67 -4.51
N TYR A 36 -2.71 -8.58 -4.27
CA TYR A 36 -3.27 -7.85 -3.13
C TYR A 36 -2.81 -8.46 -1.79
N GLY A 37 -2.77 -9.79 -1.69
CA GLY A 37 -2.22 -10.51 -0.55
C GLY A 37 -0.74 -10.21 -0.35
N LEU A 38 0.06 -10.23 -1.42
CA LEU A 38 1.48 -9.89 -1.39
C LEU A 38 1.71 -8.45 -0.90
N PHE A 39 0.97 -7.48 -1.43
CA PHE A 39 1.08 -6.09 -1.03
C PHE A 39 0.68 -5.85 0.43
N ASN A 40 -0.34 -6.56 0.94
CA ASN A 40 -0.74 -6.46 2.35
C ASN A 40 0.29 -7.10 3.28
N LEU A 41 0.80 -8.29 2.93
CA LEU A 41 1.80 -9.01 3.73
C LEU A 41 3.08 -8.17 3.93
N PHE A 42 3.47 -7.41 2.90
CA PHE A 42 4.70 -6.61 2.90
C PHE A 42 4.47 -5.10 3.02
N SER A 43 3.27 -4.66 3.41
CA SER A 43 2.94 -3.25 3.65
C SER A 43 3.66 -2.63 4.87
N GLY A 44 4.39 -3.43 5.65
CA GLY A 44 5.07 -2.98 6.87
C GLY A 44 4.24 -3.12 8.13
N PHE A 45 2.95 -3.48 8.02
CA PHE A 45 2.08 -3.75 9.16
C PHE A 45 2.37 -5.12 9.80
N LEU A 46 2.40 -6.19 8.99
CA LEU A 46 2.64 -7.57 9.45
C LEU A 46 4.13 -7.86 9.70
N ILE A 47 5.02 -7.33 8.85
CA ILE A 47 6.47 -7.48 9.00
C ILE A 47 7.08 -6.08 9.13
N PRO A 48 7.65 -5.71 10.28
CA PRO A 48 8.26 -4.40 10.47
C PRO A 48 9.41 -4.18 9.49
N ARG A 49 9.48 -2.97 8.94
CA ARG A 49 10.49 -2.55 7.95
C ARG A 49 11.94 -2.91 8.33
N PRO A 50 12.39 -2.80 9.60
CA PRO A 50 13.76 -3.15 10.00
C PRO A 50 14.10 -4.65 9.86
N ARG A 51 13.09 -5.53 9.83
CA ARG A 51 13.27 -6.99 9.71
C ARG A 51 13.27 -7.48 8.25
N ILE A 52 13.02 -6.59 7.29
CA ILE A 52 12.98 -6.91 5.86
C ILE A 52 14.41 -6.88 5.29
N PRO A 53 14.84 -7.90 4.51
CA PRO A 53 16.16 -7.90 3.89
C PRO A 53 16.37 -6.71 2.96
N LYS A 54 17.58 -6.13 2.97
CA LYS A 54 17.92 -4.83 2.33
C LYS A 54 17.55 -4.72 0.84
N TRP A 55 17.66 -5.83 0.09
CA TRP A 55 17.31 -5.86 -1.34
C TRP A 55 15.81 -5.68 -1.57
N TRP A 56 14.98 -6.14 -0.62
CA TRP A 56 13.53 -6.15 -0.72
C TRP A 56 12.87 -4.91 -0.12
N VAL A 57 13.59 -4.17 0.73
CA VAL A 57 13.19 -2.83 1.19
C VAL A 57 12.99 -1.88 0.00
N ARG A 58 13.66 -2.09 -1.14
CA ARG A 58 13.40 -1.30 -2.36
C ARG A 58 11.97 -1.50 -2.89
N TYR A 59 11.45 -2.73 -2.79
CA TYR A 59 10.08 -3.04 -3.20
C TYR A 59 9.04 -2.47 -2.23
N TYR A 60 9.36 -2.48 -0.93
CA TYR A 60 8.56 -1.82 0.11
C TYR A 60 8.28 -0.34 -0.25
N TRP A 61 9.30 0.39 -0.72
CA TRP A 61 9.15 1.79 -1.11
C TRP A 61 8.36 2.02 -2.41
N ILE A 62 8.15 0.99 -3.25
CA ILE A 62 7.33 1.10 -4.47
C ILE A 62 5.86 0.77 -4.16
N CYS A 63 5.59 0.06 -3.07
CA CYS A 63 4.25 -0.37 -2.69
C CYS A 63 3.41 0.81 -2.15
N PRO A 64 2.32 1.22 -2.82
CA PRO A 64 1.48 2.33 -2.34
C PRO A 64 0.81 2.02 -0.99
N VAL A 65 0.55 0.74 -0.70
CA VAL A 65 -0.03 0.29 0.59
C VAL A 65 0.93 0.50 1.76
N ALA A 66 2.24 0.43 1.52
CA ALA A 66 3.22 0.69 2.57
C ALA A 66 3.21 2.17 3.00
N TRP A 67 3.07 3.08 2.02
CA TRP A 67 2.98 4.52 2.28
C TRP A 67 1.68 4.93 2.95
N THR A 68 0.54 4.31 2.61
CA THR A 68 -0.74 4.55 3.29
C THR A 68 -0.67 4.16 4.76
N VAL A 69 -0.16 2.96 5.07
CA VAL A 69 -0.03 2.48 6.46
C VAL A 69 0.91 3.38 7.27
N TYR A 70 2.06 3.77 6.69
CA TYR A 70 2.97 4.72 7.33
C TYR A 70 2.26 6.05 7.61
N GLY A 71 1.61 6.65 6.61
CA GLY A 71 0.89 7.91 6.76
C GLY A 71 -0.22 7.86 7.83
N LEU A 72 -0.99 6.77 7.87
CA LEU A 72 -2.02 6.56 8.90
C LEU A 72 -1.42 6.45 10.30
N ILE A 73 -0.33 5.68 10.48
CA ILE A 73 0.29 5.51 11.79
C ILE A 73 0.89 6.83 12.28
N VAL A 74 1.60 7.57 11.43
CA VAL A 74 2.18 8.87 11.80
C VAL A 74 1.12 9.93 12.07
N SER A 75 0.06 9.99 11.28
CA SER A 75 -1.02 10.97 11.51
C SER A 75 -1.78 10.71 12.80
N GLN A 76 -2.04 9.44 13.13
CA GLN A 76 -2.81 9.08 14.32
C GLN A 76 -1.96 9.07 15.60
N TYR A 77 -0.70 8.63 15.52
CA TYR A 77 0.14 8.38 16.70
C TYR A 77 1.40 9.24 16.76
N GLY A 78 1.64 10.13 15.79
CA GLY A 78 2.87 10.92 15.70
C GLY A 78 3.10 11.90 16.85
N ASP A 79 2.03 12.38 17.48
CA ASP A 79 2.07 13.30 18.62
C ASP A 79 1.57 12.68 19.94
N VAL A 80 1.22 11.39 19.91
CA VAL A 80 0.73 10.68 21.11
C VAL A 80 1.92 10.27 21.97
N LYS A 81 1.96 10.80 23.19
CA LYS A 81 3.01 10.52 24.20
C LYS A 81 2.59 9.46 25.22
N ASP A 82 1.44 8.83 25.02
CA ASP A 82 0.96 7.78 25.91
C ASP A 82 1.92 6.57 25.87
N THR A 83 2.02 5.89 26.99
CA THR A 83 2.81 4.67 27.14
C THR A 83 1.95 3.45 26.84
N ILE A 84 2.53 2.49 26.13
CA ILE A 84 1.85 1.22 25.86
C ILE A 84 2.14 0.30 27.05
N LYS A 85 1.12 0.07 27.89
CA LYS A 85 1.22 -0.92 28.96
C LYS A 85 1.23 -2.33 28.37
N LEU A 86 2.15 -3.17 28.83
CA LEU A 86 2.23 -4.60 28.48
C LEU A 86 2.53 -4.89 26.99
N VAL A 87 3.64 -4.38 26.48
CA VAL A 87 4.15 -4.84 25.17
C VAL A 87 4.82 -6.21 25.33
N PRO A 88 4.35 -7.28 24.65
CA PRO A 88 4.96 -8.61 24.75
C PRO A 88 6.44 -8.56 24.33
N GLY A 89 7.36 -8.86 25.25
CA GLY A 89 8.80 -8.90 25.00
C GLY A 89 9.59 -7.62 25.36
N MET A 90 8.98 -6.61 25.99
CA MET A 90 9.67 -5.45 26.57
C MET A 90 9.46 -5.41 28.09
N MET A 91 10.51 -5.10 28.87
CA MET A 91 10.45 -5.01 30.34
C MET A 91 9.97 -3.66 30.85
N GLU A 92 10.08 -2.60 30.05
CA GLU A 92 9.62 -1.24 30.38
C GLU A 92 8.52 -0.82 29.40
N ASP A 93 7.50 -0.11 29.88
CA ASP A 93 6.39 0.42 29.08
C ASP A 93 6.90 1.56 28.17
N PRO A 94 7.15 1.33 26.87
CA PRO A 94 7.69 2.36 26.01
C PRO A 94 6.60 3.35 25.61
N THR A 95 6.98 4.61 25.38
CA THR A 95 6.11 5.58 24.70
C THR A 95 5.77 5.08 23.30
N ILE A 96 4.52 5.28 22.86
CA ILE A 96 4.05 4.92 21.51
C ILE A 96 5.00 5.45 20.43
N LYS A 97 5.47 6.69 20.58
CA LYS A 97 6.45 7.32 19.68
C LYS A 97 7.77 6.54 19.58
N TRP A 98 8.33 6.11 20.71
CA TRP A 98 9.57 5.30 20.73
C TRP A 98 9.35 3.95 20.08
N TYR A 99 8.21 3.31 20.36
CA TYR A 99 7.87 2.01 19.76
C TYR A 99 7.72 2.09 18.24
N ILE A 100 7.01 3.09 17.73
CA ILE A 100 6.82 3.30 16.29
C ILE A 100 8.16 3.59 15.59
N GLN A 101 9.02 4.41 16.18
CA GLN A 101 10.30 4.76 15.57
C GLN A 101 11.32 3.61 15.63
N ASN A 102 11.45 2.93 16.77
CA ASN A 102 12.47 1.90 16.96
C ASN A 102 12.03 0.52 16.43
N HIS A 103 10.74 0.18 16.52
CA HIS A 103 10.22 -1.11 16.06
C HIS A 103 9.81 -1.08 14.58
N TYR A 104 9.09 -0.04 14.15
CA TYR A 104 8.59 0.08 12.78
C TYR A 104 9.46 0.96 11.86
N GLY A 105 10.29 1.85 12.42
CA GLY A 105 11.15 2.73 11.63
C GLY A 105 10.40 3.89 10.98
N TYR A 106 9.29 4.34 11.58
CA TYR A 106 8.49 5.46 11.08
C TYR A 106 8.87 6.76 11.78
N ASP A 107 9.23 7.75 10.98
CA ASP A 107 9.66 9.07 11.39
C ASP A 107 8.57 10.12 11.06
N PRO A 108 8.06 10.87 12.06
CA PRO A 108 6.99 11.85 11.85
C PRO A 108 7.37 13.00 10.90
N SER A 109 8.65 13.31 10.76
CA SER A 109 9.16 14.39 9.89
C SER A 109 8.95 14.12 8.40
N PHE A 110 8.67 12.89 8.00
CA PHE A 110 8.46 12.50 6.60
C PHE A 110 7.02 12.66 6.10
N MET A 111 6.11 13.19 6.91
CA MET A 111 4.67 13.30 6.59
C MET A 111 4.40 14.00 5.24
N SER A 112 5.12 15.08 4.93
CA SER A 112 4.96 15.80 3.65
C SER A 112 5.36 14.96 2.44
N SER A 113 6.45 14.18 2.56
CA SER A 113 6.90 13.27 1.50
C SER A 113 5.90 12.14 1.28
N ILE A 114 5.36 11.59 2.37
CA ILE A 114 4.33 10.53 2.32
C ILE A 114 3.10 11.06 1.57
N ALA A 115 2.61 12.26 1.93
CA ALA A 115 1.46 12.87 1.27
C ALA A 115 1.68 13.07 -0.23
N ALA A 116 2.85 13.58 -0.64
CA ALA A 116 3.19 13.78 -2.05
C ALA A 116 3.21 12.46 -2.84
N VAL A 117 3.81 11.40 -2.28
CA VAL A 117 3.88 10.09 -2.92
C VAL A 117 2.48 9.48 -3.08
N LEU A 118 1.63 9.56 -2.06
CA LEU A 118 0.25 9.10 -2.10
C LEU A 118 -0.56 9.78 -3.22
N VAL A 119 -0.50 11.11 -3.30
CA VAL A 119 -1.17 11.87 -4.36
C VAL A 119 -0.64 11.47 -5.73
N GLY A 120 0.69 11.32 -5.87
CA GLY A 120 1.33 10.85 -7.09
C GLY A 120 0.79 9.50 -7.56
N PHE A 121 0.68 8.52 -6.65
CA PHE A 121 0.09 7.22 -6.97
C PHE A 121 -1.39 7.32 -7.38
N THR A 122 -2.18 8.16 -6.71
CA THR A 122 -3.59 8.37 -7.08
C THR A 122 -3.73 8.91 -8.50
N VAL A 123 -2.93 9.93 -8.85
CA VAL A 123 -2.93 10.51 -10.20
C VAL A 123 -2.44 9.50 -11.24
N PHE A 124 -1.40 8.72 -10.91
CA PHE A 124 -0.88 7.68 -11.79
C PHE A 124 -1.93 6.61 -12.12
N PHE A 125 -2.64 6.10 -11.11
CA PHE A 125 -3.72 5.13 -11.34
C PHE A 125 -4.91 5.74 -12.08
N ALA A 126 -5.26 7.00 -11.81
CA ALA A 126 -6.30 7.72 -12.55
C ALA A 126 -5.93 7.87 -14.04
N PHE A 127 -4.66 8.18 -14.35
CA PHE A 127 -4.17 8.28 -15.72
C PHE A 127 -4.17 6.93 -16.43
N MET A 128 -3.67 5.86 -15.79
CA MET A 128 -3.74 4.51 -16.34
C MET A 128 -5.18 4.09 -16.64
N PHE A 129 -6.13 4.42 -15.75
CA PHE A 129 -7.55 4.14 -15.98
C PHE A 129 -8.10 4.87 -17.19
N ALA A 130 -7.84 6.18 -17.29
CA ALA A 130 -8.27 7.00 -18.40
C ALA A 130 -7.69 6.50 -19.73
N PHE A 131 -6.44 6.07 -19.74
CA PHE A 131 -5.79 5.47 -20.92
C PHE A 131 -6.42 4.12 -21.28
N GLY A 132 -6.72 3.27 -20.29
CA GLY A 132 -7.40 1.99 -20.51
C GLY A 132 -8.78 2.15 -21.17
N ILE A 133 -9.59 3.11 -20.70
CA ILE A 133 -10.89 3.42 -21.33
C ILE A 133 -10.70 3.90 -22.78
N LYS A 134 -9.71 4.76 -23.04
CA LYS A 134 -9.44 5.26 -24.41
C LYS A 134 -9.07 4.12 -25.37
N THR A 135 -8.22 3.20 -24.95
CA THR A 135 -7.78 2.07 -25.80
C THR A 135 -8.93 1.08 -26.05
N LEU A 136 -9.79 0.82 -25.07
CA LEU A 136 -10.97 -0.05 -25.24
C LEU A 136 -12.01 0.58 -26.16
N ASN A 137 -12.19 1.90 -26.11
CA ASN A 137 -13.09 2.62 -27.02
C ASN A 137 -12.58 2.58 -28.48
N PHE A 138 -11.26 2.51 -28.68
CA PHE A 138 -10.65 2.36 -30.00
C PHE A 138 -10.86 0.97 -30.63
N GLN A 139 -11.14 -0.06 -29.82
CA GLN A 139 -11.45 -1.42 -30.31
C GLN A 139 -12.94 -1.60 -30.68
N GLN A 140 -13.82 -0.66 -30.30
CA GLN A 140 -15.26 -0.71 -30.62
C GLN A 140 -15.67 0.13 -31.85
N ARG A 141 -14.70 0.67 -32.60
CA ARG A 141 -14.90 1.27 -33.92
C ARG A 141 -14.26 0.40 -34.99
#